data_AF-A0A958QFL1-F1
#
_entry.id   AF-A0A958QFL1-F1
#
_cell.length_a   1.000
_cell.length_b   1.000
_cell.length_c   1.000
_cell.angle_alpha   90.00
_cell.angle_beta   90.00
_cell.angle_gamma   90.00
#
_symmetry.space_group_name_H-M   'P 1'
#
loop_
_entity.id
_entity.type
_entity.pdbx_description
1 polymer ?
#
loop_
_entity_poly.entity_id
_entity_poly.type
_entity_poly.pdbx_seq_one_letter_code
_entity_poly.pdbx_strand_id
1 'polypeptide(L)'
;MKTFAREDLINFLRVLDVTLASPFEMILIGGTAAALAYNVSRATRDIDVISHIDGALDSYKIAQEKTGLKIPIEVVTVHDAPFEYEGRLMLIKEFKFQNLVLKVPEIHDLILMKTVRGYEHDFEVIEEMIALNKVSKDILKERIKNEMSHVIGNPKVLKVKYEALLELFG
;
A
#
# COMPACT_ATOMS: atom_id res chain seq x y z
N MET A 1 -19.44 4.81 -3.00
CA MET A 1 -18.18 5.44 -3.45
C MET A 1 -17.66 4.65 -4.63
N LYS A 2 -17.09 5.31 -5.66
CA LYS A 2 -16.51 4.63 -6.83
C LYS A 2 -15.22 3.89 -6.40
N THR A 3 -14.95 2.74 -7.00
CA THR A 3 -13.70 2.00 -6.85
C THR A 3 -12.92 2.02 -8.17
N PHE A 4 -11.62 1.79 -8.09
CA PHE A 4 -10.66 1.90 -9.18
C PHE A 4 -9.85 0.61 -9.27
N ALA A 5 -9.86 -0.01 -10.44
CA ALA A 5 -9.08 -1.21 -10.71
C ALA A 5 -7.60 -0.87 -10.92
N ARG A 6 -6.75 -1.90 -10.99
CA ARG A 6 -5.31 -1.74 -11.24
C ARG A 6 -5.04 -0.93 -12.51
N GLU A 7 -5.79 -1.16 -13.57
CA GLU A 7 -5.64 -0.47 -14.85
C GLU A 7 -5.99 1.02 -14.74
N ASP A 8 -7.02 1.36 -13.96
CA ASP A 8 -7.39 2.75 -13.66
C ASP A 8 -6.24 3.46 -12.94
N LEU A 9 -5.65 2.80 -11.93
CA LEU A 9 -4.50 3.32 -11.18
C LEU A 9 -3.29 3.56 -12.09
N ILE A 10 -2.95 2.57 -12.92
CA ILE A 10 -1.81 2.69 -13.84
C ILE A 10 -2.03 3.82 -14.85
N ASN A 11 -3.24 3.92 -15.41
CA ASN A 11 -3.57 5.00 -16.35
C ASN A 11 -3.46 6.37 -15.68
N PHE A 12 -3.99 6.51 -14.47
CA PHE A 12 -3.88 7.73 -13.68
C PHE A 12 -2.42 8.11 -13.40
N LEU A 13 -1.61 7.15 -12.92
CA LEU A 13 -0.22 7.37 -12.57
C LEU A 13 0.66 7.66 -13.79
N ARG A 14 0.34 7.13 -14.98
CA ARG A 14 1.02 7.53 -16.23
C ARG A 14 0.79 8.99 -16.58
N VAL A 15 -0.45 9.47 -16.44
CA VAL A 15 -0.72 10.89 -16.72
C VAL A 15 -0.04 11.79 -15.70
N LEU A 16 -0.03 11.37 -14.43
CA LEU A 16 0.72 12.05 -13.38
C LEU A 16 2.22 12.10 -13.72
N ASP A 17 2.83 10.96 -14.08
CA ASP A 17 4.25 10.83 -14.46
C ASP A 17 4.67 11.80 -15.56
N VAL A 18 3.94 11.85 -16.67
CA VAL A 18 4.29 12.70 -17.82
C VAL A 18 4.01 14.18 -17.60
N THR A 19 3.30 14.54 -16.52
CA THR A 19 2.98 15.94 -16.17
C THR A 19 3.81 16.46 -15.01
N LEU A 20 4.67 15.64 -14.40
CA LEU A 20 5.63 16.07 -13.40
C LEU A 20 6.76 16.90 -14.05
N ALA A 21 7.13 18.00 -13.40
CA ALA A 21 8.22 18.87 -13.87
C ALA A 21 9.62 18.32 -13.55
N SER A 22 9.73 17.44 -12.55
CA SER A 22 10.97 16.82 -12.10
C SER A 22 10.68 15.44 -11.50
N PRO A 23 11.70 14.60 -11.27
CA PRO A 23 11.52 13.35 -10.54
C PRO A 23 10.82 13.57 -9.19
N PHE A 24 9.83 12.72 -8.89
CA PHE A 24 8.99 12.79 -7.71
C PHE A 24 8.78 11.39 -7.12
N GLU A 25 8.99 11.25 -5.82
CA GLU A 25 8.86 9.98 -5.12
C GLU A 25 7.52 9.90 -4.37
N MET A 26 6.80 8.79 -4.55
CA MET A 26 5.62 8.44 -3.76
C MET A 26 5.83 7.11 -3.05
N ILE A 27 5.62 7.10 -1.73
CA ILE A 27 5.62 5.89 -0.91
C ILE A 27 4.16 5.46 -0.74
N LEU A 28 3.76 4.45 -1.51
CA LEU A 28 2.40 3.93 -1.55
C LEU A 28 2.19 2.88 -0.45
N ILE A 29 1.02 2.92 0.19
CA ILE A 29 0.54 1.88 1.10
C ILE A 29 -0.88 1.45 0.72
N GLY A 30 -1.56 0.73 1.62
CA GLY A 30 -2.99 0.49 1.49
C GLY A 30 -3.36 -0.42 0.31
N GLY A 31 -4.55 -0.20 -0.26
CA GLY A 31 -5.06 -1.00 -1.38
C GLY A 31 -4.26 -0.79 -2.67
N THR A 32 -3.80 0.43 -2.92
CA THR A 32 -3.01 0.77 -4.11
C THR A 32 -1.65 0.04 -4.11
N ALA A 33 -0.94 -0.01 -2.99
CA ALA A 33 0.31 -0.78 -2.90
C ALA A 33 0.08 -2.28 -3.16
N ALA A 34 -1.00 -2.84 -2.60
CA ALA A 34 -1.38 -4.24 -2.82
C ALA A 34 -1.67 -4.55 -4.30
N ALA A 35 -2.43 -3.67 -4.97
CA ALA A 35 -2.79 -3.86 -6.37
C ALA A 35 -1.59 -3.71 -7.32
N LEU A 36 -0.75 -2.68 -7.10
CA LEU A 36 0.33 -2.34 -8.02
C LEU A 36 1.59 -3.19 -7.83
N ALA A 37 1.92 -3.59 -6.60
CA ALA A 37 3.15 -4.34 -6.31
C ALA A 37 2.95 -5.85 -6.12
N TYR A 38 1.76 -6.25 -5.66
CA TYR A 38 1.48 -7.64 -5.23
C TYR A 38 0.35 -8.31 -6.00
N ASN A 39 -0.08 -7.69 -7.11
CA ASN A 39 -1.04 -8.22 -8.07
C ASN A 39 -2.44 -8.51 -7.51
N VAL A 40 -2.81 -7.90 -6.38
CA VAL A 40 -4.16 -8.00 -5.83
C VAL A 40 -5.17 -7.40 -6.81
N SER A 41 -6.18 -8.16 -7.18
CA SER A 41 -7.20 -7.80 -8.17
C SER A 41 -8.28 -6.87 -7.64
N ARG A 42 -8.43 -6.82 -6.31
CA ARG A 42 -9.44 -5.99 -5.65
C ARG A 42 -9.23 -4.51 -5.94
N ALA A 43 -10.29 -3.86 -6.40
CA ALA A 43 -10.30 -2.43 -6.65
C ALA A 43 -10.18 -1.61 -5.35
N THR A 44 -9.46 -0.50 -5.41
CA THR A 44 -9.27 0.44 -4.30
C THR A 44 -10.15 1.67 -4.44
N ARG A 45 -10.28 2.48 -3.38
CA ARG A 45 -11.06 3.73 -3.41
C ARG A 45 -10.19 4.96 -3.61
N ASP A 46 -8.92 4.83 -3.28
CA ASP A 46 -7.96 5.91 -3.09
C ASP A 46 -6.53 5.39 -3.30
N ILE A 47 -5.61 6.35 -3.38
CA ILE A 47 -4.16 6.14 -3.38
C ILE A 47 -3.65 6.65 -2.03
N ASP A 48 -3.44 5.73 -1.09
CA ASP A 48 -2.83 6.03 0.20
C ASP A 48 -1.31 6.24 0.04
N VAL A 49 -0.80 7.36 0.54
CA VAL A 49 0.64 7.67 0.54
C VAL A 49 1.14 8.13 1.90
N ILE A 50 2.40 7.83 2.21
CA ILE A 50 3.07 8.36 3.42
C ILE A 50 3.90 9.62 3.06
N SER A 51 4.34 9.73 1.81
CA SER A 51 5.07 10.89 1.30
C SER A 51 4.17 12.12 1.13
N HIS A 52 4.70 13.31 1.39
CA HIS A 52 4.05 14.58 1.03
C HIS A 52 3.80 14.67 -0.49
N ILE A 53 2.73 15.36 -0.89
CA ILE A 53 2.29 15.44 -2.30
C ILE A 53 2.41 16.84 -2.91
N ASP A 54 2.91 17.83 -2.17
CA ASP A 54 2.88 19.25 -2.59
C ASP A 54 3.58 19.47 -3.94
N GLY A 55 4.69 18.77 -4.19
CA GLY A 55 5.42 18.83 -5.45
C GLY A 55 4.73 18.20 -6.66
N ALA A 56 3.62 17.48 -6.46
CA ALA A 56 2.85 16.80 -7.50
C ALA A 56 1.40 17.30 -7.61
N LEU A 57 1.00 18.32 -6.84
CA LEU A 57 -0.40 18.72 -6.71
C LEU A 57 -1.02 19.18 -8.04
N ASP A 58 -0.27 19.91 -8.87
CA ASP A 58 -0.76 20.37 -10.16
C ASP A 58 -0.84 19.21 -11.17
N SER A 59 0.18 18.34 -11.20
CA SER A 59 0.19 17.10 -12.00
C SER A 59 -0.98 16.17 -11.61
N TYR A 60 -1.31 16.10 -10.32
CA TYR A 60 -2.46 15.37 -9.80
C TYR A 60 -3.79 15.91 -10.34
N LYS A 61 -4.01 17.23 -10.30
CA LYS A 61 -5.22 17.85 -10.89
C LYS A 61 -5.31 17.59 -12.39
N ILE A 62 -4.20 17.74 -13.11
CA ILE A 62 -4.13 17.44 -14.55
C ILE A 62 -4.46 15.96 -14.82
N ALA A 63 -3.98 15.04 -13.99
CA ALA A 63 -4.30 13.62 -14.11
C ALA A 63 -5.80 13.35 -13.91
N GLN A 64 -6.45 13.99 -12.94
CA GLN A 64 -7.90 13.89 -12.74
C GLN A 64 -8.68 14.40 -13.95
N GLU A 65 -8.29 15.55 -14.51
CA GLU A 65 -8.95 16.16 -15.67
C GLU A 65 -8.79 15.31 -16.94
N LYS A 66 -7.56 14.89 -17.26
CA LYS A 66 -7.25 14.15 -18.49
C LYS A 66 -7.80 12.73 -18.50
N THR A 67 -7.83 12.07 -17.35
CA THR A 67 -8.36 10.69 -17.26
C THR A 67 -9.84 10.63 -16.96
N GLY A 68 -10.43 11.71 -16.43
CA GLY A 68 -11.78 11.70 -15.86
C GLY A 68 -11.88 10.87 -14.57
N LEU A 69 -10.77 10.34 -14.06
CA LEU A 69 -10.73 9.54 -12.84
C LEU A 69 -10.49 10.46 -11.64
N LYS A 70 -11.51 10.61 -10.79
CA LYS A 70 -11.43 11.36 -9.54
C LYS A 70 -10.92 10.47 -8.41
N ILE A 71 -9.71 9.93 -8.57
CA ILE A 71 -9.05 9.09 -7.56
C ILE A 71 -8.50 10.02 -6.47
N PRO A 72 -8.92 9.90 -5.21
CA PRO A 72 -8.30 10.65 -4.10
C PRO A 72 -6.88 10.16 -3.84
N ILE A 73 -5.96 11.08 -3.59
CA ILE A 73 -4.66 10.77 -2.97
C ILE A 73 -4.75 11.20 -1.50
N GLU A 74 -4.59 10.25 -0.59
CA GLU A 74 -4.73 10.47 0.85
C GLU A 74 -3.35 10.37 1.52
N VAL A 75 -2.92 11.44 2.19
CA VAL A 75 -1.66 11.44 2.94
C VAL A 75 -1.90 10.85 4.33
N VAL A 76 -1.35 9.66 4.57
CA VAL A 76 -1.54 8.88 5.79
C VAL A 76 -0.46 9.25 6.82
N THR A 77 -0.89 9.82 7.94
CA THR A 77 0.00 10.24 9.03
C THR A 77 0.26 9.15 10.06
N VAL A 78 -0.68 8.20 10.22
CA VAL A 78 -0.57 7.05 11.13
C VAL A 78 -0.83 5.78 10.31
N HIS A 79 0.21 4.95 10.17
CA HIS A 79 0.19 3.77 9.30
C HIS A 79 0.64 2.48 10.01
N ASP A 80 0.93 2.55 11.33
CA ASP A 80 1.26 1.42 12.21
C ASP A 80 2.19 0.37 11.55
N ALA A 81 3.27 0.86 10.96
CA ALA A 81 4.24 0.04 10.26
C ALA A 81 5.24 -0.63 11.20
N PRO A 82 5.74 -1.83 10.86
CA PRO A 82 6.86 -2.43 11.58
C PRO A 82 8.07 -1.48 11.67
N PHE A 83 8.79 -1.52 12.78
CA PHE A 83 10.02 -0.75 12.92
C PHE A 83 10.98 -1.01 11.75
N GLU A 84 11.60 0.07 11.27
CA GLU A 84 12.60 0.04 10.19
C GLU A 84 12.07 -0.40 8.82
N TYR A 85 10.75 -0.38 8.60
CA TYR A 85 10.16 -0.69 7.29
C TYR A 85 10.69 0.23 6.17
N GLU A 86 11.10 1.46 6.49
CA GLU A 86 11.66 2.40 5.53
C GLU A 86 12.92 1.86 4.84
N GLY A 87 13.73 1.07 5.58
CA GLY A 87 14.90 0.38 5.05
C GLY A 87 14.56 -0.81 4.12
N ARG A 88 13.29 -1.20 4.06
CA ARG A 88 12.77 -2.34 3.30
C ARG A 88 11.82 -1.93 2.17
N LEU A 89 11.69 -0.62 1.91
CA LEU A 89 10.90 -0.13 0.80
C LEU A 89 11.41 -0.67 -0.54
N MET A 90 10.50 -1.18 -1.36
CA MET A 90 10.77 -1.71 -2.68
C MET A 90 10.30 -0.77 -3.78
N LEU A 91 11.10 -0.61 -4.84
CA LEU A 91 10.74 0.16 -6.02
C LEU A 91 9.85 -0.68 -6.96
N ILE A 92 8.70 -0.13 -7.37
CA ILE A 92 7.87 -0.73 -8.42
C ILE A 92 8.47 -0.39 -9.79
N LYS A 93 9.19 -1.36 -10.38
CA LYS A 93 9.90 -1.17 -11.67
C LYS A 93 9.06 -1.52 -12.91
N GLU A 94 7.92 -2.19 -12.74
CA GLU A 94 7.12 -2.76 -13.84
C GLU A 94 6.65 -1.70 -14.84
N PHE A 95 6.26 -0.51 -14.35
CA PHE A 95 5.56 0.50 -15.15
C PHE A 95 6.46 1.46 -15.92
N LYS A 96 7.78 1.46 -15.65
CA LYS A 96 8.79 2.27 -16.34
C LYS A 96 8.43 3.77 -16.45
N PHE A 97 7.95 4.35 -15.35
CA PHE A 97 7.74 5.79 -15.23
C PHE A 97 9.05 6.57 -15.39
N GLN A 98 8.98 7.78 -15.94
CA GLN A 98 10.15 8.62 -16.21
C GLN A 98 10.50 9.52 -15.04
N ASN A 99 9.50 10.18 -14.46
CA ASN A 99 9.63 11.14 -13.37
C ASN A 99 9.05 10.58 -12.07
N LEU A 100 8.06 9.70 -12.14
CA LEU A 100 7.41 9.15 -10.96
C LEU A 100 8.15 7.92 -10.43
N VAL A 101 8.63 8.00 -9.19
CA VAL A 101 9.28 6.90 -8.48
C VAL A 101 8.29 6.35 -7.45
N LEU A 102 7.81 5.13 -7.66
CA LEU A 102 6.87 4.49 -6.73
C LEU A 102 7.58 3.49 -5.83
N LYS A 103 7.55 3.75 -4.53
CA LYS A 103 8.01 2.80 -3.51
C LYS A 103 6.82 2.21 -2.76
N VAL A 104 6.96 0.99 -2.28
CA VAL A 104 6.00 0.32 -1.39
C VAL A 104 6.76 -0.35 -0.25
N PRO A 105 6.16 -0.53 0.93
CA PRO A 105 6.64 -1.54 1.86
C PRO A 105 6.72 -2.88 1.14
N GLU A 106 7.75 -3.66 1.45
CA GLU A 106 7.80 -5.07 1.10
C GLU A 106 6.59 -5.83 1.68
N ILE A 107 6.39 -7.05 1.20
CA ILE A 107 5.07 -7.69 1.31
C ILE A 107 4.64 -7.94 2.75
N HIS A 108 5.59 -8.27 3.62
CA HIS A 108 5.34 -8.61 5.02
C HIS A 108 4.92 -7.40 5.84
N ASP A 109 5.56 -6.25 5.65
CA ASP A 109 5.25 -4.99 6.34
C ASP A 109 3.90 -4.48 5.87
N LEU A 110 3.60 -4.57 4.56
CA LEU A 110 2.27 -4.20 4.07
C LEU A 110 1.16 -5.10 4.64
N ILE A 111 1.41 -6.42 4.77
CA ILE A 111 0.49 -7.35 5.44
C ILE A 111 0.28 -6.95 6.90
N LEU A 112 1.34 -6.60 7.63
CA LEU A 112 1.25 -6.22 9.03
C LEU A 112 0.49 -4.89 9.21
N MET A 113 0.79 -3.87 8.40
CA MET A 113 0.05 -2.60 8.38
C MET A 113 -1.46 -2.81 8.17
N LYS A 114 -1.83 -3.70 7.24
CA LYS A 114 -3.24 -4.07 7.00
C LYS A 114 -3.85 -4.84 8.16
N THR A 115 -3.08 -5.76 8.74
CA THR A 115 -3.53 -6.58 9.87
C THR A 115 -3.86 -5.73 11.09
N VAL A 116 -3.10 -4.65 11.34
CA VAL A 116 -3.39 -3.73 12.44
C VAL A 116 -4.78 -3.08 12.28
N ARG A 117 -5.11 -2.58 11.08
CA ARG A 117 -6.44 -2.04 10.76
C ARG A 117 -7.51 -3.09 10.94
N GLY A 118 -7.31 -4.27 10.33
CA GLY A 118 -8.12 -5.46 10.54
C GLY A 118 -9.59 -5.28 10.17
N TYR A 119 -9.88 -4.54 9.10
CA TYR A 119 -11.21 -4.56 8.50
C TYR A 119 -11.43 -5.89 7.76
N GLU A 120 -12.68 -6.29 7.57
CA GLU A 120 -13.01 -7.55 6.85
C GLU A 120 -12.34 -7.60 5.46
N HIS A 121 -12.39 -6.51 4.71
CA HIS A 121 -11.76 -6.41 3.40
C HIS A 121 -10.22 -6.42 3.44
N ASP A 122 -9.60 -6.08 4.58
CA ASP A 122 -8.14 -6.18 4.72
C ASP A 122 -7.71 -7.65 4.73
N PHE A 123 -8.46 -8.52 5.41
CA PHE A 123 -8.17 -9.96 5.45
C PHE A 123 -8.31 -10.61 4.06
N GLU A 124 -9.35 -10.27 3.30
CA GLU A 124 -9.49 -10.76 1.92
C GLU A 124 -8.31 -10.32 1.03
N VAL A 125 -7.83 -9.09 1.19
CA VAL A 125 -6.63 -8.61 0.47
C VAL A 125 -5.38 -9.35 0.92
N ILE A 126 -5.21 -9.58 2.22
CA ILE A 126 -4.08 -10.33 2.78
C ILE A 126 -4.07 -11.77 2.24
N GLU A 127 -5.22 -12.44 2.21
CA GLU A 127 -5.36 -13.79 1.65
C GLU A 127 -4.91 -13.82 0.18
N GLU A 128 -5.37 -12.88 -0.63
CA GLU A 128 -4.96 -12.76 -2.03
C GLU A 128 -3.46 -12.47 -2.16
N MET A 129 -2.90 -11.61 -1.31
CA MET A 129 -1.45 -11.35 -1.27
C MET A 129 -0.66 -12.61 -0.95
N ILE A 130 -1.08 -13.41 0.04
CA ILE A 130 -0.44 -14.68 0.41
C ILE A 130 -0.55 -15.69 -0.74
N ALA A 131 -1.71 -15.79 -1.40
CA ALA A 131 -1.93 -16.73 -2.49
C ALA A 131 -1.10 -16.40 -3.74
N LEU A 132 -0.92 -15.12 -4.06
CA LEU A 132 -0.25 -14.68 -5.29
C LEU A 132 1.27 -14.52 -5.16
N ASN A 133 1.80 -14.48 -3.92
CA ASN A 133 3.18 -14.09 -3.67
C ASN A 133 3.87 -15.02 -2.67
N LYS A 134 5.20 -14.98 -2.64
CA LYS A 134 5.98 -15.74 -1.65
C LYS A 134 5.99 -15.02 -0.31
N VAL A 135 5.05 -15.36 0.57
CA VAL A 135 4.99 -14.83 1.94
C VAL A 135 5.49 -15.89 2.92
N SER A 136 6.48 -15.52 3.74
CA SER A 136 6.97 -16.35 4.85
C SER A 136 6.21 -16.05 6.15
N LYS A 137 5.55 -17.08 6.70
CA LYS A 137 4.91 -17.05 8.02
C LYS A 137 5.91 -16.72 9.14
N ASP A 138 7.14 -17.20 9.04
CA ASP A 138 8.14 -17.01 10.09
C ASP A 138 8.61 -15.56 10.17
N ILE A 139 8.75 -14.88 9.03
CA ILE A 139 9.05 -13.44 8.99
C ILE A 139 7.91 -12.64 9.64
N LEU A 140 6.64 -12.98 9.34
CA LEU A 140 5.50 -12.31 9.99
C LEU A 140 5.54 -12.47 11.52
N LYS A 141 5.77 -13.70 12.01
CA LYS A 141 5.88 -13.97 13.46
C LYS A 141 7.01 -13.17 14.10
N GLU A 142 8.18 -13.14 13.46
CA GLU A 142 9.34 -12.43 13.96
C GLU A 142 9.04 -10.94 14.10
N ARG A 143 8.48 -10.31 13.07
CA ARG A 143 8.17 -8.88 13.07
C ARG A 143 7.04 -8.52 14.01
N ILE A 144 6.00 -9.35 14.12
CA ILE A 144 4.95 -9.15 15.13
C ILE A 144 5.56 -9.08 16.53
N LYS A 145 6.52 -9.97 16.82
CA LYS A 145 7.16 -10.04 18.14
C LYS A 145 8.12 -8.87 18.39
N ASN A 146 8.94 -8.52 17.40
CA ASN A 146 10.10 -7.65 17.58
C ASN A 146 9.86 -6.20 17.12
N GLU A 147 8.93 -5.99 16.18
CA GLU A 147 8.80 -4.72 15.44
C GLU A 147 7.44 -4.03 15.66
N MET A 148 6.42 -4.74 16.15
CA MET A 148 5.05 -4.22 16.29
C MET A 148 4.66 -3.81 17.71
N SER A 149 5.62 -3.65 18.63
CA SER A 149 5.33 -3.32 20.03
C SER A 149 4.76 -1.91 20.24
N HIS A 150 4.94 -1.02 19.27
CA HIS A 150 4.48 0.38 19.33
C HIS A 150 3.03 0.57 18.87
N VAL A 151 2.43 -0.45 18.23
CA VAL A 151 1.08 -0.37 17.69
C VAL A 151 0.09 -0.01 18.80
N ILE A 152 -0.61 1.11 18.61
CA ILE A 152 -1.50 1.65 19.63
C ILE A 152 -2.88 0.99 19.48
N GLY A 153 -3.36 0.32 20.53
CA GLY A 153 -4.67 -0.33 20.51
C GLY A 153 -4.90 -1.29 21.66
N ASN A 154 -6.01 -2.01 21.64
CA ASN A 154 -6.29 -3.05 22.64
C ASN A 154 -5.41 -4.29 22.34
N PRO A 155 -4.45 -4.66 23.23
CA PRO A 155 -3.51 -5.75 22.96
C PRO A 155 -4.20 -7.10 22.72
N LYS A 156 -5.36 -7.34 23.33
CA LYS A 156 -6.13 -8.57 23.11
C LYS A 156 -6.70 -8.62 21.69
N VAL A 157 -7.23 -7.51 21.20
CA VAL A 157 -7.77 -7.41 19.83
C VAL A 157 -6.64 -7.57 18.83
N LEU A 158 -5.50 -6.91 19.06
CA LEU A 158 -4.34 -7.02 18.18
C LEU A 158 -3.79 -8.46 18.13
N LYS A 159 -3.72 -9.12 19.28
CA LYS A 159 -3.34 -10.54 19.36
C LYS A 159 -4.26 -11.43 18.53
N VAL A 160 -5.58 -11.26 18.63
CA VAL A 160 -6.56 -12.02 17.84
C VAL A 160 -6.38 -11.78 16.34
N LYS A 161 -6.14 -10.52 15.92
CA LYS A 161 -5.89 -10.21 14.50
C LYS A 161 -4.63 -10.89 13.98
N TYR A 162 -3.55 -10.91 14.77
CA TYR A 162 -2.32 -11.61 14.40
C TYR A 162 -2.46 -13.13 14.41
N GLU A 163 -3.22 -13.70 15.33
CA GLU A 163 -3.53 -15.13 15.33
C GLU A 163 -4.32 -15.51 14.07
N ALA A 164 -5.36 -14.75 13.72
CA ALA A 164 -6.13 -14.94 12.50
C ALA A 164 -5.27 -14.83 11.24
N LEU A 165 -4.38 -13.84 11.16
CA LEU A 165 -3.39 -13.73 10.06
C LEU A 165 -2.55 -15.00 9.92
N LEU A 166 -2.06 -15.56 11.03
CA LEU A 166 -1.18 -16.73 11.01
C LEU A 166 -1.92 -18.03 10.64
N GLU A 167 -3.25 -18.07 10.83
CA GLU A 167 -4.11 -19.18 10.40
C GLU A 167 -4.28 -19.24 8.88
N LEU A 168 -4.10 -18.13 8.15
CA LEU A 168 -4.15 -18.09 6.68
C LEU A 168 -3.05 -18.93 5.99
N PHE A 169 -2.07 -19.39 6.75
CA PHE A 169 -0.95 -20.23 6.30
C PHE A 169 -1.14 -21.72 6.66
N GLY A 170 -2.35 -22.12 7.07
CA GLY A 170 -2.70 -23.50 7.48
C GLY A 170 -2.61 -24.53 6.38
#